data_AF-A0A1X0QQ80-F1
#
_entry.id   AF-A0A1X0QQ80-F1
#
_cell.length_a   1.000
_cell.length_b   1.000
_cell.length_c   1.000
_cell.angle_alpha   90.00
_cell.angle_beta   90.00
_cell.angle_gamma   90.00
#
_symmetry.space_group_name_H-M   'P 1'
#
loop_
_entity.id
_entity.type
_entity.pdbx_description
1 polymer ?
#
loop_
_entity_poly.entity_id
_entity_poly.type
_entity_poly.pdbx_seq_one_letter_code
_entity_poly.pdbx_strand_id
1 'polypeptide(L)'
;YVNNNASLPVGQLRSRLRQLNVNAHHILNINYPDRHLVALLIHNDYEVELHSQLKKFKIPIQDDYDPLDPSSLRDPDYDDWDEANRTAAARSLFLGCILHSLDYLKGSVKQAVTNFFANKEYIDHNEFPELFPVKKT
;
A
#
# COMPACT_ATOMS: atom_id res chain seq x y z
N TYR A 1 -4.22 -6.00 3.92
CA TYR A 1 -5.04 -4.77 3.80
C TYR A 1 -6.09 -4.73 4.91
N VAL A 2 -6.72 -3.59 5.21
CA VAL A 2 -7.67 -3.45 6.33
C VAL A 2 -9.03 -2.95 5.82
N ASN A 3 -10.12 -3.61 6.21
CA ASN A 3 -11.47 -3.19 5.81
C ASN A 3 -11.87 -1.87 6.52
N ASN A 4 -12.56 -1.00 5.80
CA ASN A 4 -13.05 0.28 6.29
C ASN A 4 -14.42 0.62 5.69
N ASN A 5 -15.39 0.99 6.51
CA ASN A 5 -16.77 1.21 6.03
C ASN A 5 -16.93 2.47 5.15
N ALA A 6 -16.00 3.43 5.21
CA ALA A 6 -15.98 4.62 4.34
C ALA A 6 -14.59 5.26 4.33
N SER A 7 -14.07 5.66 3.17
CA SER A 7 -12.77 6.36 3.05
C SER A 7 -12.74 7.62 3.92
N LEU A 8 -11.94 7.59 4.99
CA LEU A 8 -11.77 8.71 5.90
C LEU A 8 -10.61 9.59 5.42
N PRO A 9 -10.61 10.90 5.73
CA PRO A 9 -9.39 11.68 5.61
C PRO A 9 -8.25 11.00 6.39
N VAL A 10 -7.05 10.93 5.80
CA VAL A 10 -5.89 10.21 6.37
C VAL A 10 -5.60 10.65 7.81
N GLY A 11 -5.78 11.94 8.13
CA GLY A 11 -5.63 12.45 9.50
C GLY A 11 -6.62 11.84 10.50
N GLN A 12 -7.88 11.64 10.09
CA GLN A 12 -8.89 10.98 10.93
C GLN A 12 -8.58 9.50 11.10
N LEU A 13 -8.17 8.82 10.03
CA LEU A 13 -7.78 7.41 10.12
C LEU A 13 -6.58 7.23 11.07
N ARG A 14 -5.56 8.08 10.98
CA ARG A 14 -4.43 8.09 11.94
C ARG A 14 -4.89 8.30 13.38
N SER A 15 -5.87 9.20 13.60
CA SER A 15 -6.46 9.41 14.93
C SER A 15 -7.16 8.15 15.45
N ARG A 16 -7.94 7.46 14.61
CA ARG A 16 -8.60 6.20 14.97
C ARG A 16 -7.59 5.09 15.25
N LEU A 17 -6.57 4.94 14.42
CA LEU A 17 -5.50 3.96 14.65
C LEU A 17 -4.81 4.20 16.00
N ARG A 18 -4.53 5.44 16.38
CA ARG A 18 -4.00 5.78 17.71
C ARG A 18 -4.95 5.40 18.85
N GLN A 19 -6.26 5.58 18.68
CA GLN A 19 -7.26 5.14 19.67
C GLN A 19 -7.29 3.62 19.84
N LEU A 20 -6.87 2.87 18.82
CA LEU A 20 -6.72 1.41 18.85
C LEU A 20 -5.34 0.97 19.39
N ASN A 21 -4.57 1.89 19.98
CA ASN A 21 -3.19 1.71 20.41
C ASN A 21 -2.22 1.30 19.28
N VAL A 22 -2.59 1.57 18.02
CA VAL A 22 -1.67 1.36 16.90
C VAL A 22 -0.61 2.44 16.91
N ASN A 23 0.65 2.02 16.95
CA ASN A 23 1.78 2.94 16.93
C ASN A 23 1.98 3.50 15.51
N ALA A 24 1.58 4.75 15.33
CA ALA A 24 1.68 5.45 14.06
C ALA A 24 3.13 5.62 13.54
N HIS A 25 4.14 5.50 14.39
CA HIS A 25 5.55 5.55 13.97
C HIS A 25 5.95 4.35 13.10
N HIS A 26 5.26 3.21 13.25
CA HIS A 26 5.52 2.03 12.43
C HIS A 26 4.71 1.99 11.13
N ILE A 27 3.86 3.00 10.89
CA ILE A 27 3.10 3.13 9.66
C ILE A 27 3.83 4.10 8.73
N LEU A 28 4.42 3.55 7.68
CA LEU A 28 5.17 4.28 6.65
C LEU A 28 4.26 5.04 5.70
N ASN A 29 3.14 4.43 5.30
CA ASN A 29 2.17 5.04 4.41
C ASN A 29 0.76 4.50 4.64
N ILE A 30 -0.24 5.29 4.27
CA ILE A 30 -1.65 4.92 4.27
C ILE A 30 -2.22 5.29 2.90
N ASN A 31 -2.80 4.32 2.20
CA ASN A 31 -3.52 4.57 0.95
C ASN A 31 -4.89 3.86 0.94
N TYR A 32 -5.72 4.23 -0.03
CA TYR A 32 -7.05 3.67 -0.23
C TYR A 32 -7.11 3.05 -1.62
N PRO A 33 -6.79 1.76 -1.77
CA PRO A 33 -6.83 1.09 -3.07
C PRO A 33 -8.27 0.82 -3.54
N ASP A 34 -9.23 0.79 -2.61
CA ASP A 34 -10.67 0.60 -2.88
C ASP A 34 -11.50 1.39 -1.85
N ARG A 35 -12.77 1.65 -2.15
CA ARG A 35 -13.75 2.43 -1.35
C ARG A 35 -13.93 1.91 0.07
N HIS A 36 -13.61 0.64 0.31
CA HIS A 36 -13.74 -0.02 1.61
C HIS A 36 -12.46 -0.66 2.12
N LEU A 37 -11.32 -0.29 1.54
CA LEU A 37 -10.06 -0.90 1.89
C LEU A 37 -9.02 0.18 2.18
N VAL A 38 -8.23 -0.07 3.22
CA VAL A 38 -7.07 0.71 3.58
C VAL A 38 -5.85 -0.18 3.39
N ALA A 39 -4.87 0.25 2.61
CA ALA A 39 -3.54 -0.35 2.68
C ALA A 39 -2.67 0.44 3.65
N LEU A 40 -2.04 -0.29 4.55
CA LEU A 40 -1.04 0.22 5.46
C LEU A 40 0.32 -0.33 5.02
N LEU A 41 1.23 0.56 4.66
CA LEU A 41 2.63 0.19 4.54
C LEU A 41 3.24 0.32 5.94
N ILE A 42 3.83 -0.75 6.45
CA ILE A 42 4.35 -0.82 7.82
C ILE A 42 5.78 -1.32 7.86
N HIS A 43 6.47 -1.11 8.98
CA HIS A 43 7.70 -1.85 9.24
C HIS A 43 7.40 -3.33 9.50
N ASN A 44 8.22 -4.22 8.93
CA ASN A 44 8.03 -5.68 9.01
C ASN A 44 8.05 -6.21 10.46
N ASP A 45 8.82 -5.59 11.35
CA ASP A 45 8.88 -5.96 12.77
C ASP A 45 7.59 -5.65 13.54
N TYR A 46 6.71 -4.82 12.98
CA TYR A 46 5.45 -4.41 13.58
C TYR A 46 4.25 -5.24 13.11
N GLU A 47 4.40 -6.11 12.10
CA GLU A 47 3.30 -6.87 11.51
C GLU A 47 2.53 -7.70 12.55
N VAL A 48 3.25 -8.47 13.37
CA VAL A 48 2.65 -9.34 14.40
C VAL A 48 1.89 -8.53 15.45
N GLU A 49 2.44 -7.40 15.88
CA GLU A 49 1.79 -6.52 16.86
C GLU A 49 0.53 -5.88 16.26
N LEU A 50 0.62 -5.34 15.04
CA LEU A 50 -0.52 -4.77 14.34
C LEU A 50 -1.64 -5.79 14.15
N HIS A 51 -1.31 -7.01 13.71
CA HIS A 51 -2.28 -8.08 13.55
C HIS A 51 -2.99 -8.41 14.87
N SER A 52 -2.24 -8.50 15.97
CA SER A 52 -2.78 -8.73 17.31
C SER A 52 -3.76 -7.61 17.74
N GLN A 53 -3.38 -6.35 17.50
CA GLN A 53 -4.22 -5.19 17.82
C GLN A 53 -5.49 -5.16 16.98
N LEU A 54 -5.40 -5.30 15.66
CA LEU A 54 -6.57 -5.34 14.78
C LEU A 54 -7.52 -6.47 15.16
N LYS A 55 -6.97 -7.67 15.44
CA LYS A 55 -7.76 -8.83 15.89
C LYS A 55 -8.47 -8.56 17.22
N LYS A 56 -7.81 -7.91 18.19
CA LYS A 56 -8.42 -7.53 19.47
C LYS A 56 -9.67 -6.67 19.28
N PHE A 57 -9.65 -5.78 18.29
CA PHE A 57 -10.79 -4.91 17.95
C PHE A 57 -11.72 -5.50 16.89
N LYS A 58 -11.52 -6.78 16.50
CA LYS A 58 -12.30 -7.48 15.47
C LYS A 58 -12.30 -6.77 14.12
N ILE A 59 -11.22 -6.06 13.81
CA ILE A 59 -11.03 -5.42 12.50
C ILE A 59 -10.49 -6.49 11.55
N PRO A 60 -11.20 -6.83 10.47
CA PRO A 60 -10.76 -7.85 9.55
C PRO A 60 -9.58 -7.35 8.71
N ILE A 61 -8.62 -8.25 8.51
CA ILE A 61 -7.49 -8.08 7.62
C ILE A 61 -7.83 -8.84 6.33
N GLN A 62 -7.67 -8.18 5.20
CA GLN A 62 -7.85 -8.75 3.87
C GLN A 62 -6.47 -9.15 3.33
N ASP A 63 -6.18 -10.45 3.39
CA ASP A 63 -4.90 -11.04 2.98
C ASP A 63 -4.88 -11.49 1.51
N ASP A 64 -6.05 -11.68 0.91
CA ASP A 64 -6.29 -12.16 -0.46
C ASP A 64 -6.53 -11.03 -1.48
N TYR A 65 -6.39 -9.77 -1.07
CA TYR A 65 -6.55 -8.63 -1.98
C TYR A 65 -5.34 -8.50 -2.90
N ASP A 66 -5.56 -8.70 -4.20
CA ASP A 66 -4.59 -8.43 -5.24
C ASP A 66 -4.81 -7.02 -5.85
N PRO A 67 -3.89 -6.07 -5.66
CA PRO A 67 -4.01 -4.73 -6.24
C PRO A 67 -3.86 -4.71 -7.78
N LEU A 68 -3.44 -5.80 -8.40
CA LEU A 68 -3.31 -5.92 -9.85
C LEU A 68 -4.51 -6.60 -10.50
N ASP A 69 -5.46 -7.13 -9.71
CA ASP A 69 -6.65 -7.76 -10.23
C ASP A 69 -7.53 -6.72 -10.95
N PRO A 70 -7.90 -6.93 -12.23
CA PRO A 70 -8.79 -6.03 -12.97
C PRO A 70 -10.16 -5.83 -12.31
N SER A 71 -10.59 -6.75 -11.44
CA SER A 71 -11.83 -6.64 -10.65
C SER A 71 -11.73 -5.64 -9.48
N SER A 72 -10.51 -5.26 -9.10
CA SER A 72 -10.26 -4.24 -8.07
C SER A 72 -10.62 -2.83 -8.56
N LEU A 73 -10.61 -2.59 -9.88
CA LEU A 73 -11.09 -1.35 -10.49
C LEU A 73 -12.61 -1.31 -10.51
N ARG A 74 -13.20 -0.60 -9.54
CA ARG A 74 -14.65 -0.42 -9.40
C ARG A 74 -15.15 0.96 -9.82
N ASP A 75 -14.30 1.74 -10.48
CA ASP A 75 -14.72 3.01 -11.05
C ASP A 75 -15.51 2.75 -12.34
N PRO A 76 -16.76 3.23 -12.45
CA PRO A 76 -17.58 3.03 -13.65
C PRO A 76 -16.91 3.51 -14.94
N ASP A 77 -15.95 4.44 -14.86
CA ASP A 77 -15.21 4.93 -16.02
C ASP A 77 -14.38 3.82 -16.72
N TYR A 78 -14.13 2.68 -16.05
CA TYR A 78 -13.42 1.52 -16.59
C TYR A 78 -14.33 0.32 -16.93
N ASP A 79 -15.66 0.45 -16.81
CA ASP A 79 -16.57 -0.69 -17.00
C ASP A 79 -16.56 -1.24 -18.43
N ASP A 80 -16.36 -0.37 -19.42
CA ASP A 80 -16.30 -0.74 -20.85
C ASP A 80 -14.89 -1.22 -21.29
N TRP A 81 -13.90 -1.20 -20.40
CA TRP A 81 -12.53 -1.60 -20.73
C TRP A 81 -12.39 -3.12 -20.70
N ASP A 82 -11.59 -3.66 -21.62
CA ASP A 82 -11.22 -5.08 -21.56
C ASP A 82 -10.29 -5.39 -20.37
N GLU A 83 -10.13 -6.68 -20.09
CA GLU A 83 -9.35 -7.18 -18.97
C GLU A 83 -7.89 -6.70 -18.99
N ALA A 84 -7.27 -6.62 -20.19
CA ALA A 84 -5.88 -6.21 -20.33
C ALA A 84 -5.71 -4.72 -19.98
N ASN A 85 -6.59 -3.86 -20.48
CA ASN A 85 -6.59 -2.42 -20.19
C ASN A 85 -6.90 -2.16 -18.72
N ARG A 86 -7.85 -2.90 -18.12
CA ARG A 86 -8.13 -2.83 -16.68
C ARG A 86 -6.92 -3.25 -15.85
N THR A 87 -6.27 -4.36 -16.19
CA THR A 87 -5.06 -4.82 -15.48
C THR A 87 -3.94 -3.77 -15.55
N ALA A 88 -3.75 -3.16 -16.73
CA ALA A 88 -2.77 -2.09 -16.89
C ALA A 88 -3.10 -0.85 -16.04
N ALA A 89 -4.36 -0.42 -16.01
CA ALA A 89 -4.80 0.70 -15.17
C ALA A 89 -4.66 0.40 -13.66
N ALA A 90 -5.03 -0.80 -13.22
CA ALA A 90 -4.86 -1.24 -11.83
C ALA A 90 -3.38 -1.18 -11.43
N ARG A 91 -2.49 -1.71 -12.29
CA ARG A 91 -1.04 -1.61 -12.12
C ARG A 91 -0.59 -0.15 -12.03
N SER A 92 -1.02 0.73 -12.94
CA SER A 92 -0.63 2.16 -12.92
C SER A 92 -1.06 2.86 -11.63
N LEU A 93 -2.29 2.62 -11.15
CA LEU A 93 -2.78 3.21 -9.89
C LEU A 93 -1.99 2.68 -8.68
N PHE A 94 -1.75 1.37 -8.65
CA PHE A 94 -0.98 0.73 -7.59
C PHE A 94 0.47 1.25 -7.54
N LEU A 95 1.14 1.33 -8.69
CA LEU A 95 2.48 1.90 -8.80
C LEU A 95 2.50 3.37 -8.40
N GLY A 96 1.51 4.17 -8.83
CA GLY A 96 1.37 5.55 -8.40
C GLY A 96 1.32 5.69 -6.87
N CYS A 97 0.61 4.79 -6.18
CA CYS A 97 0.56 4.76 -4.73
C CYS A 97 1.91 4.40 -4.08
N ILE A 98 2.64 3.43 -4.65
CA ILE A 98 3.96 3.04 -4.15
C ILE A 98 4.97 4.17 -4.36
N LEU A 99 5.07 4.71 -5.57
CA LEU A 99 6.01 5.78 -5.92
C LEU A 99 5.76 7.02 -5.06
N HIS A 100 4.50 7.41 -4.91
CA HIS A 100 4.12 8.49 -4.01
C HIS A 100 4.57 8.23 -2.56
N SER A 101 4.47 6.99 -2.08
CA SER A 101 4.97 6.64 -0.74
C SER A 101 6.49 6.78 -0.63
N LEU A 102 7.22 6.38 -1.67
CA LEU A 102 8.68 6.46 -1.74
C LEU A 102 9.21 7.89 -1.77
N ASP A 103 8.43 8.87 -2.24
CA ASP A 103 8.81 10.29 -2.25
C ASP A 103 8.98 10.86 -0.84
N TYR A 104 8.22 10.36 0.13
CA TYR A 104 8.29 10.82 1.52
C TYR A 104 9.30 10.03 2.37
N LEU A 105 9.68 8.83 1.94
CA LEU A 105 10.67 8.00 2.63
C LEU A 105 12.09 8.48 2.36
N LYS A 106 13.00 8.23 3.31
CA LYS A 106 14.40 8.66 3.22
C LYS A 106 15.37 7.56 3.63
N GLY A 107 16.60 7.65 3.11
CA GLY A 107 17.73 6.83 3.52
C GLY A 107 17.46 5.32 3.41
N SER A 108 17.82 4.59 4.46
CA SER A 108 17.68 3.13 4.52
C SER A 108 16.24 2.65 4.44
N VAL A 109 15.27 3.41 4.96
CA VAL A 109 13.84 3.02 4.91
C VAL A 109 13.34 3.06 3.46
N LYS A 110 13.64 4.13 2.71
CA LYS A 110 13.30 4.20 1.28
C LYS A 110 13.90 3.03 0.52
N GLN A 111 15.19 2.76 0.72
CA GLN A 111 15.89 1.65 0.06
C GLN A 111 15.28 0.28 0.41
N ALA A 112 14.95 0.04 1.67
CA ALA A 112 14.33 -1.22 2.10
C ALA A 112 12.95 -1.42 1.47
N VAL A 113 12.13 -0.38 1.44
CA VAL A 113 10.78 -0.42 0.82
C VAL A 113 10.88 -0.60 -0.70
N THR A 114 11.79 0.12 -1.37
CA THR A 114 12.04 -0.09 -2.81
C THR A 114 12.44 -1.54 -3.09
N ASN A 115 13.40 -2.09 -2.36
CA ASN A 115 13.84 -3.48 -2.53
C ASN A 115 12.71 -4.48 -2.24
N PHE A 116 11.85 -4.21 -1.26
CA PHE A 116 10.69 -5.04 -0.98
C PHE A 116 9.75 -5.14 -2.19
N PHE A 117 9.39 -4.00 -2.80
CA PHE A 117 8.53 -4.00 -3.99
C PHE A 117 9.22 -4.56 -5.24
N ALA A 118 10.55 -4.38 -5.37
CA ALA A 118 11.33 -4.98 -6.44
C ALA A 118 11.38 -6.51 -6.35
N ASN A 119 11.62 -7.05 -5.15
CA ASN A 119 11.62 -8.50 -4.89
C ASN A 119 10.23 -9.14 -5.10
N LYS A 120 9.17 -8.34 -5.05
CA LYS A 120 7.80 -8.74 -5.38
C LYS A 120 7.45 -8.54 -6.85
N GLU A 121 8.41 -8.14 -7.68
CA GLU A 121 8.27 -7.90 -9.12
C GLU A 121 7.26 -6.78 -9.46
N TYR A 122 6.94 -5.93 -8.49
CA TYR A 122 6.10 -4.76 -8.72
C TYR A 122 6.88 -3.63 -9.37
N ILE A 123 8.13 -3.40 -8.93
CA ILE A 123 9.02 -2.38 -9.48
C ILE A 123 10.17 -3.07 -10.22
N ASP A 124 10.40 -2.70 -11.48
CA ASP A 124 11.56 -3.13 -12.26
C ASP A 124 12.69 -2.10 -12.19
N HIS A 125 13.94 -2.58 -12.04
CA HIS A 125 15.16 -1.78 -12.14
C HIS A 125 15.28 -1.05 -13.48
N ASN A 126 14.79 -1.65 -14.57
CA ASN A 126 14.82 -1.07 -15.91
C ASN A 126 13.78 0.05 -16.08
N GLU A 127 12.63 -0.10 -15.40
CA GLU A 127 11.52 0.87 -15.47
C GLU A 127 11.82 2.10 -14.60
N PHE A 128 12.45 1.89 -13.43
CA PHE A 128 12.74 2.94 -12.45
C PHE A 128 14.21 2.93 -11.97
N PRO A 129 15.20 3.18 -12.86
CA PRO A 129 16.62 3.09 -12.52
C PRO A 129 17.05 4.07 -11.41
N GLU A 130 16.38 5.21 -11.28
CA GLU A 130 16.63 6.22 -10.26
C GLU A 130 16.36 5.74 -8.83
N LEU A 131 15.51 4.71 -8.66
CA LEU A 131 15.22 4.12 -7.36
C LEU A 131 16.35 3.21 -6.87
N PHE A 132 17.29 2.84 -7.74
CA PHE A 132 18.39 1.91 -7.47
C PHE A 132 19.75 2.53 -7.80
N PRO A 133 20.17 3.57 -7.06
CA PRO A 133 21.46 4.18 -7.30
C PRO A 133 22.59 3.16 -7.11
N VAL A 134 23.44 3.02 -8.13
CA VAL A 134 24.66 2.23 -8.05
C VAL A 134 25.51 2.78 -6.90
N LYS A 135 25.83 1.92 -5.92
CA LYS A 135 26.78 2.29 -4.87
C LYS A 135 28.10 2.62 -5.56
N LYS A 136 28.52 3.89 -5.50
CA LYS A 136 29.88 4.28 -5.86
C LYS A 136 30.80 3.66 -4.80
N THR A 137 31.47 2.57 -5.18
CA THR A 137 32.60 1.97 -4.46
C THR A 137 33.76 2.95 -4.33
#